data_AF-A0A645F3V1-F1
#
_entry.id   AF-A0A645F3V1-F1
#
_cell.length_a   1.000
_cell.length_b   1.000
_cell.length_c   1.000
_cell.angle_alpha   90.00
_cell.angle_beta   90.00
_cell.angle_gamma   90.00
#
_symmetry.space_group_name_H-M   'P 1'
#
loop_
_entity.id
_entity.type
_entity.pdbx_description
1 polymer ?
#
loop_
_entity_poly.entity_id
_entity_poly.type
_entity_poly.pdbx_seq_one_letter_code
_entity_poly.pdbx_strand_id
1 'polypeptide(L)'
;MVNALFAGGAEAMTIQDQRVIATTAVKCVGNTVVLHGVPYAPPYVITAIGNQSALEAALAADPGVQIYRQYAQAYQLGYQQQRIGEVTMPGFSGSLPQLTKAAR
;
A
#
# COMPACT_ATOMS: atom_id res chain seq x y z
N MET A 1 -5.49 -3.12 1.96
CA MET A 1 -4.70 -2.87 0.72
C MET A 1 -3.20 -2.96 0.94
N VAL A 2 -2.56 -2.08 1.71
CA VAL A 2 -1.10 -2.12 1.96
C VAL A 2 -0.64 -3.51 2.45
N ASN A 3 -1.30 -4.05 3.49
CA ASN A 3 -0.97 -5.37 4.01
C ASN A 3 -1.19 -6.50 2.99
N ALA A 4 -2.28 -6.43 2.21
CA ALA A 4 -2.56 -7.39 1.16
C ALA A 4 -1.48 -7.41 0.07
N LEU A 5 -0.99 -6.23 -0.34
CA LEU A 5 0.09 -6.11 -1.32
C LEU A 5 1.42 -6.66 -0.78
N PHE A 6 1.77 -6.37 0.48
CA PHE A 6 2.95 -6.98 1.10
C PHE A 6 2.81 -8.51 1.22
N ALA A 7 1.63 -9.00 1.62
CA ALA A 7 1.35 -10.44 1.68
C ALA A 7 1.40 -11.10 0.28
N GLY A 8 1.07 -10.35 -0.77
CA GLY A 8 1.20 -10.75 -2.17
C GLY A 8 2.62 -10.66 -2.74
N GLY A 9 3.61 -10.28 -1.93
CA GLY A 9 5.02 -10.21 -2.34
C GLY A 9 5.44 -8.89 -2.97
N ALA A 10 4.80 -7.76 -2.62
CA ALA A 10 5.29 -6.45 -3.05
C ALA A 10 6.70 -6.18 -2.50
N GLU A 11 7.63 -5.85 -3.39
CA GLU A 11 9.03 -5.54 -3.08
C GLU A 11 9.25 -4.06 -2.77
N ALA A 12 8.43 -3.20 -3.40
CA ALA A 12 8.40 -1.77 -3.14
C ALA A 12 6.97 -1.25 -3.26
N MET A 13 6.65 -0.22 -2.49
CA MET A 13 5.32 0.39 -2.52
C MET A 13 5.41 1.88 -2.20
N THR A 14 4.54 2.66 -2.83
CA THR A 14 4.28 4.05 -2.47
C THR A 14 2.82 4.26 -2.11
N ILE A 15 2.57 5.26 -1.26
CA ILE A 15 1.24 5.83 -1.01
C ILE A 15 1.38 7.32 -1.26
N GLN A 16 0.63 7.89 -2.21
CA GLN A 16 0.78 9.29 -2.64
C GLN A 16 2.25 9.64 -2.96
N ASP A 17 2.88 8.77 -3.75
CA ASP A 17 4.31 8.83 -4.14
C ASP A 17 5.33 8.78 -2.99
N GLN A 18 4.88 8.68 -1.74
CA GLN A 18 5.75 8.50 -0.59
C GLN A 18 6.11 7.04 -0.43
N ARG A 19 7.42 6.75 -0.36
CA ARG A 19 7.92 5.39 -0.15
C ARG A 19 7.44 4.86 1.20
N VAL A 20 6.83 3.68 1.16
CA VAL A 20 6.48 2.90 2.35
C VAL A 20 7.27 1.60 2.38
N ILE A 21 7.63 1.18 3.59
CA ILE A 21 8.31 -0.09 3.89
C ILE A 21 7.46 -0.87 4.90
N ALA A 22 7.83 -2.13 5.16
CA ALA A 22 7.09 -3.00 6.07
C ALA A 22 6.90 -2.41 7.48
N THR A 23 7.79 -1.51 7.92
CA THR A 23 7.74 -0.83 9.22
C THR A 23 7.19 0.60 9.15
N THR A 24 6.71 1.05 7.99
CA THR A 24 6.07 2.37 7.89
C THR A 24 4.73 2.34 8.61
N ALA A 25 4.60 3.15 9.65
CA ALA A 25 3.33 3.34 10.34
C ALA A 25 2.38 4.15 9.45
N VAL A 26 1.33 3.49 8.95
CA VAL A 26 0.22 4.15 8.25
C VAL A 26 -0.86 4.46 9.29
N LYS A 27 -1.03 5.73 9.65
CA LYS A 27 -2.03 6.14 10.65
C LYS A 27 -3.20 6.85 9.98
N CYS A 28 -4.41 6.39 10.25
CA CYS A 28 -5.62 7.11 9.84
C CYS A 28 -5.95 8.21 10.87
N VAL A 29 -6.09 9.45 10.41
CA VAL A 29 -6.53 10.59 11.24
C VAL A 29 -7.69 11.28 10.51
N GLY A 30 -8.90 11.10 11.04
CA GLY A 30 -10.13 11.54 10.37
C GLY A 30 -10.29 10.85 9.01
N ASN A 31 -10.48 11.64 7.96
CA ASN A 31 -10.53 11.16 6.57
C ASN A 31 -9.16 11.08 5.90
N THR A 32 -8.08 11.48 6.59
CA THR A 32 -6.71 11.53 6.04
C THR A 32 -5.87 10.34 6.46
N VAL A 33 -4.94 9.95 5.59
CA VAL A 33 -3.84 9.04 5.93
C VAL A 33 -2.61 9.88 6.24
N VAL A 34 -2.02 9.67 7.42
CA VAL A 34 -0.78 10.33 7.84
C VAL A 34 0.40 9.42 7.51
N LEU A 35 1.28 9.90 6.63
CA LEU A 35 2.53 9.24 6.23
C LEU A 35 3.69 10.12 6.70
N HIS A 36 4.61 9.55 7.49
CA HIS A 36 5.78 10.29 8.02
C HIS A 36 5.41 11.61 8.74
N GLY A 37 4.23 11.67 9.37
CA GLY A 37 3.71 12.87 10.03
C GLY A 37 2.99 13.86 9.11
N VAL A 38 2.93 13.60 7.80
CA VAL A 38 2.24 14.44 6.81
C VAL A 38 0.86 13.84 6.47
N PRO A 39 -0.25 14.57 6.63
CA PRO A 39 -1.58 14.10 6.25
C PRO A 39 -1.81 14.18 4.74
N TYR A 40 -2.40 13.14 4.17
CA TYR A 40 -2.85 13.07 2.78
C TYR A 40 -4.36 12.79 2.74
N ALA A 41 -5.08 13.53 1.90
CA ALA A 41 -6.51 13.34 1.67
C ALA A 41 -6.77 12.42 0.45
N PRO A 42 -7.95 11.79 0.37
CA PRO A 42 -8.33 11.02 -0.82
C PRO A 42 -8.53 11.93 -2.06
N PRO A 43 -8.45 11.39 -3.28
CA PRO A 43 -8.23 9.97 -3.61
C PRO A 43 -6.79 9.51 -3.35
N TYR A 44 -6.66 8.28 -2.85
CA TYR A 44 -5.36 7.68 -2.54
C TYR A 44 -4.85 6.85 -3.70
N VAL A 45 -3.60 7.08 -4.10
CA VAL A 45 -2.89 6.24 -5.07
C VAL A 45 -1.89 5.35 -4.33
N ILE A 46 -2.03 4.04 -4.53
CA ILE A 46 -1.08 3.04 -4.05
C ILE A 46 -0.43 2.40 -5.26
N THR A 47 0.88 2.51 -5.36
CA THR A 47 1.66 1.88 -6.43
C THR A 47 2.54 0.81 -5.80
N ALA A 48 2.59 -0.39 -6.38
CA ALA A 48 3.41 -1.49 -5.89
C ALA A 48 4.22 -2.12 -7.02
N ILE A 49 5.47 -2.49 -6.72
CA ILE A 49 6.35 -3.27 -7.59
C ILE A 49 6.39 -4.71 -7.07
N GLY A 50 6.21 -5.67 -7.97
CA GLY A 50 6.26 -7.10 -7.67
C GLY A 50 5.64 -7.92 -8.81
N ASN A 51 5.44 -9.23 -8.57
CA ASN A 51 4.72 -10.08 -9.52
C ASN A 51 3.25 -9.66 -9.61
N GLN A 52 2.87 -9.02 -10.72
CA GLN A 52 1.53 -8.42 -10.86
C GLN A 52 0.41 -9.42 -10.61
N SER A 53 0.46 -10.64 -11.18
CA SER A 53 -0.57 -11.66 -10.94
C SER A 53 -0.71 -12.04 -9.46
N ALA A 54 0.40 -12.13 -8.72
CA ALA A 54 0.37 -12.43 -7.29
C ALA A 54 -0.21 -11.27 -6.48
N LEU A 55 0.14 -10.02 -6.82
CA LEU A 55 -0.41 -8.82 -6.18
C LEU A 55 -1.92 -8.69 -6.38
N GLU A 56 -2.39 -8.93 -7.60
CA GLU A 56 -3.82 -8.89 -7.92
C GLU A 56 -4.60 -10.00 -7.20
N ALA A 57 -4.03 -11.22 -7.15
CA ALA A 57 -4.62 -12.33 -6.42
C ALA A 57 -4.69 -12.04 -4.91
N ALA A 58 -3.65 -11.43 -4.33
CA ALA A 58 -3.63 -11.06 -2.92
C ALA A 58 -4.67 -9.97 -2.60
N LEU A 59 -4.81 -8.95 -3.46
CA LEU A 59 -5.87 -7.95 -3.33
C LEU A 59 -7.27 -8.56 -3.45
N ALA A 60 -7.47 -9.52 -4.35
CA ALA A 60 -8.75 -10.19 -4.51
C ALA A 60 -9.10 -11.11 -3.33
N ALA A 61 -8.10 -11.73 -2.70
CA ALA A 61 -8.29 -12.65 -1.58
C ALA A 61 -8.43 -11.95 -0.21
N ASP A 62 -7.95 -10.70 -0.07
CA ASP A 62 -7.99 -9.99 1.21
C ASP A 62 -9.42 -9.58 1.62
N PRO A 63 -9.94 -10.05 2.77
CA PRO A 63 -11.30 -9.73 3.21
C PRO A 63 -11.55 -8.23 3.39
N GLY A 64 -10.53 -7.47 3.84
CA GLY A 64 -10.64 -6.03 4.01
C GLY A 64 -10.81 -5.29 2.68
N VAL A 65 -10.08 -5.73 1.65
CA VAL A 65 -10.23 -5.20 0.29
C VAL A 65 -11.59 -5.57 -0.31
N GLN A 66 -12.07 -6.79 -0.09
CA GLN A 66 -13.40 -7.21 -0.54
C GLN A 66 -14.51 -6.34 0.07
N ILE A 67 -14.47 -6.14 1.38
CA ILE A 67 -15.40 -5.27 2.10
C ILE A 67 -15.32 -3.84 1.54
N TYR A 68 -14.12 -3.28 1.41
CA TYR A 68 -13.93 -1.94 0.85
C TYR A 68 -14.57 -1.80 -0.55
N ARG A 69 -14.38 -2.78 -1.44
CA ARG A 69 -14.97 -2.75 -2.79
C ARG A 69 -16.49 -2.79 -2.77
N GLN A 70 -17.10 -3.54 -1.85
CA GLN A 70 -18.55 -3.55 -1.66
C GLN A 70 -19.07 -2.17 -1.24
N TYR A 71 -18.43 -1.53 -0.26
CA TYR A 71 -18.78 -0.16 0.15
C TYR A 71 -18.52 0.85 -0.96
N ALA A 72 -17.42 0.75 -1.70
CA ALA A 72 -17.12 1.64 -2.81
C ALA A 72 -18.18 1.55 -3.92
N GLN A 73 -18.71 0.35 -4.18
CA GLN A 73 -19.80 0.16 -5.12
C GLN A 73 -21.14 0.70 -4.58
N ALA A 74 -21.49 0.38 -3.33
CA ALA A 74 -22.76 0.79 -2.73
C ALA A 74 -22.88 2.31 -2.55
N TYR A 75 -21.77 2.98 -2.23
CA TYR A 75 -21.72 4.41 -1.91
C TYR A 75 -20.96 5.25 -2.96
N GLN A 76 -20.59 4.66 -4.10
CA GLN A 76 -19.91 5.35 -5.20
C GLN A 76 -18.59 6.03 -4.80
N LEU A 77 -17.83 5.42 -3.87
CA LEU A 77 -16.59 5.99 -3.28
C LEU A 77 -15.33 5.80 -4.14
N GLY A 78 -15.46 5.11 -5.28
CA GLY A 78 -14.38 4.88 -6.24
C GLY A 78 -13.42 3.74 -5.84
N TYR A 79 -13.08 2.91 -6.81
CA TYR A 79 -11.99 1.92 -6.70
C TYR A 79 -11.52 1.59 -8.11
N GLN A 80 -10.22 1.74 -8.36
CA GLN A 80 -9.59 1.41 -9.63
C GLN A 80 -8.29 0.67 -9.38
N GLN A 81 -8.04 -0.35 -10.19
CA GLN A 81 -6.81 -1.13 -10.20
C GLN A 81 -6.30 -1.19 -11.64
N GLN A 82 -5.01 -0.98 -11.84
CA GLN A 82 -4.40 -0.97 -13.15
C GLN A 82 -3.00 -1.59 -13.08
N ARG A 83 -2.64 -2.37 -14.11
CA ARG A 83 -1.26 -2.84 -14.33
C ARG A 83 -0.43 -1.73 -14.96
N ILE A 84 0.77 -1.52 -14.43
CA ILE A 84 1.74 -0.53 -14.93
C ILE A 84 2.99 -1.31 -15.33
N GLY A 85 3.47 -1.13 -16.56
CA GLY A 85 4.59 -1.91 -17.10
C GLY A 85 5.93 -1.60 -16.41
N GLU A 86 6.23 -0.32 -16.24
CA GLU A 86 7.45 0.15 -15.58
C GLU A 86 7.12 1.36 -14.72
N VAL A 87 7.68 1.41 -13.51
CA VAL A 87 7.55 2.56 -12.62
C VAL A 87 8.84 2.76 -11.83
N THR A 88 9.23 4.01 -11.64
CA THR A 88 10.33 4.40 -10.76
C THR A 88 9.77 4.95 -9.46
N MET A 89 10.28 4.48 -8.32
CA MET A 89 9.88 4.96 -7.00
C MET A 89 11.05 5.64 -6.29
N PRO A 90 10.78 6.67 -5.47
CA PRO A 90 11.82 7.23 -4.61
C PRO A 90 12.36 6.20 -3.63
N GLY A 91 13.62 6.37 -3.25
CA GLY A 91 14.22 5.68 -2.11
C GLY A 91 13.49 6.03 -0.82
N PHE A 92 13.55 5.16 0.18
CA PHE A 92 13.00 5.47 1.50
C PHE A 92 13.87 6.55 2.17
N SER A 93 13.25 7.65 2.60
CA SER A 93 13.95 8.81 3.19
C SER A 93 14.03 8.79 4.73
N GLY A 94 13.38 7.82 5.38
CA GLY A 94 13.43 7.65 6.83
C GLY A 94 14.57 6.74 7.31
N SER A 95 14.77 6.67 8.63
CA SER A 95 15.72 5.73 9.23
C SER A 95 15.26 4.29 9.00
N LEU A 96 16.16 3.46 8.47
CA LEU A 96 15.89 2.03 8.34
C LEU A 96 15.91 1.38 9.73
N PRO A 97 14.93 0.54 10.07
CA PRO A 97 15.02 -0.30 11.26
C PRO A 97 16.26 -1.19 11.13
N GLN A 98 17.09 -1.23 12.17
CA GLN A 98 18.16 -2.21 12.28
C GLN A 98 17.50 -3.59 12.44
N LEU A 99 17.39 -4.36 11.36
CA LEU A 99 16.98 -5.76 11.43
C LEU A 99 18.17 -6.55 11.98
N THR A 100 18.25 -6.68 13.30
CA THR A 100 19.15 -7.66 13.91
C THR A 100 18.68 -9.04 13.48
N LYS A 101 19.42 -9.61 12.52
CA LYS A 101 19.29 -11.00 12.11
C LYS A 101 19.54 -11.84 13.37
N ALA A 102 18.49 -12.45 13.93
CA ALA A 102 18.67 -13.43 14.99
C ALA A 102 19.62 -14.52 14.44
N ALA A 103 20.80 -14.63 15.04
CA ALA A 103 21.72 -15.71 14.75
C ALA A 103 21.01 -17.04 15.07
N ARG A 104 21.18 -18.00 14.16
CA ARG A 104 20.57 -19.34 14.17
C ARG A 104 20.72 -20.06 15.50
#